data_AF-A0A965A851-F1
#
_entry.id   AF-A0A965A851-F1
#
_cell.length_a   1.000
_cell.length_b   1.000
_cell.length_c   1.000
_cell.angle_alpha   90.00
_cell.angle_beta   90.00
_cell.angle_gamma   90.00
#
_symmetry.space_group_name_H-M   'P 1'
#
loop_
_entity.id
_entity.type
_entity.pdbx_description
1 polymer ?
#
loop_
_entity_poly.entity_id
_entity_poly.type
_entity_poly.pdbx_seq_one_letter_code
_entity_poly.pdbx_strand_id
1 'polypeptide(L)'
;MKTFKILIGIFFAFVSMTVLFAQSTETIALQGNQVFPEGIITLPNNDLLVGGFGDGSIQRIDGKNQVSYFSKSGENGMVIAVGMALDKKNNRLWVANFNFKTESGNPGSNLKVFDYTTGKLLKTIPENFIQGAFFNEVTLDEKGNVYVSDTFAPKIWTANYRATEATVFVTDAALLKNPSPDQPFGLNGLTITPDNKYLIASVMNRTIKGGGTLVRISLGNKEVKPVKLNADEATKSFSGSDGMFFYKDQLLMVNVYSQAGAIFSAKFTNDYSGATLTIKNKFQSVYDRPTASAIRNGKLYTVNSQLNHIIDDKDGQLNTPPVLPFKVVSVPLAELLK
;
A
#
# COMPACT_ATOMS: atom_id res chain seq x y z
N MET A 1 -51.46 -29.69 -58.71
CA MET A 1 -50.63 -28.49 -58.40
C MET A 1 -50.33 -28.47 -56.90
N LYS A 2 -49.05 -28.64 -56.56
CA LYS A 2 -48.29 -28.32 -55.32
C LYS A 2 -49.04 -28.38 -53.97
N THR A 3 -48.81 -29.46 -53.21
CA THR A 3 -48.99 -29.55 -51.76
C THR A 3 -47.89 -28.78 -51.02
N PHE A 4 -48.27 -27.79 -50.22
CA PHE A 4 -47.37 -26.99 -49.37
C PHE A 4 -47.09 -27.75 -48.06
N LYS A 5 -45.84 -28.11 -47.79
CA LYS A 5 -45.40 -28.57 -46.46
C LYS A 5 -44.96 -27.34 -45.66
N ILE A 6 -45.70 -27.00 -44.61
CA ILE A 6 -45.30 -25.97 -43.65
C ILE A 6 -44.37 -26.64 -42.63
N LEU A 7 -43.08 -26.28 -42.65
CA LEU A 7 -42.13 -26.59 -41.58
C LEU A 7 -42.30 -25.54 -40.48
N ILE A 8 -42.77 -25.95 -39.30
CA ILE A 8 -42.76 -25.12 -38.10
C ILE A 8 -41.38 -25.30 -37.45
N GLY A 9 -40.49 -24.33 -37.63
CA GLY A 9 -39.22 -24.25 -36.91
C GLY A 9 -39.45 -23.67 -35.52
N ILE A 10 -39.24 -24.47 -34.47
CA ILE A 10 -39.22 -23.98 -33.09
C ILE A 10 -37.85 -23.37 -32.83
N PHE A 11 -37.81 -22.05 -32.69
CA PHE A 11 -36.61 -21.29 -32.34
C PHE A 11 -36.47 -21.29 -30.81
N PHE A 12 -35.59 -22.12 -30.25
CA PHE A 12 -35.24 -22.04 -28.83
C PHE A 12 -34.29 -20.86 -28.59
N ALA A 13 -34.84 -19.75 -28.08
CA ALA A 13 -34.03 -18.64 -27.58
C ALA A 13 -33.40 -19.04 -26.23
N PHE A 14 -32.11 -19.38 -26.23
CA PHE A 14 -31.31 -19.49 -25.01
C PHE A 14 -31.08 -18.09 -24.44
N VAL A 15 -31.89 -17.68 -23.47
CA VAL A 15 -31.60 -16.52 -22.64
C VAL A 15 -30.55 -16.94 -21.62
N SER A 16 -29.27 -16.58 -21.85
CA SER A 16 -28.25 -16.70 -20.81
C SER A 16 -28.52 -15.64 -19.75
N MET A 17 -29.13 -16.02 -18.63
CA MET A 17 -29.12 -15.20 -17.42
C MET A 17 -27.69 -15.19 -16.88
N THR A 18 -26.89 -14.20 -17.29
CA THR A 18 -25.70 -13.84 -16.53
C THR A 18 -26.19 -13.20 -15.23
N VAL A 19 -26.25 -14.01 -14.16
CA VAL A 19 -26.42 -13.48 -12.81
C VAL A 19 -25.17 -12.67 -12.50
N LEU A 20 -25.26 -11.36 -12.70
CA LEU A 20 -24.30 -10.40 -12.15
C LEU A 20 -24.49 -10.45 -10.64
N PHE A 21 -23.71 -11.30 -9.96
CA PHE A 21 -23.50 -11.14 -8.53
C PHE A 21 -22.90 -9.76 -8.34
N ALA A 22 -23.71 -8.82 -7.88
CA ALA A 22 -23.20 -7.58 -7.32
C ALA A 22 -22.27 -7.99 -6.19
N GLN A 23 -20.95 -7.92 -6.41
CA GLN A 23 -19.99 -8.13 -5.35
C GLN A 23 -20.34 -7.11 -4.26
N SER A 24 -20.64 -7.56 -3.05
CA SER A 24 -20.89 -6.70 -1.91
C SER A 24 -19.58 -6.36 -1.20
N THR A 25 -19.61 -5.33 -0.37
CA THR A 25 -18.56 -5.09 0.61
C THR A 25 -18.45 -6.30 1.54
N GLU A 26 -17.23 -6.73 1.85
CA GLU A 26 -16.96 -7.80 2.83
C GLU A 26 -15.90 -7.35 3.84
N THR A 27 -15.91 -7.94 5.03
CA THR A 27 -14.89 -7.70 6.05
C THR A 27 -14.29 -9.02 6.53
N ILE A 28 -12.98 -9.05 6.71
CA ILE A 28 -12.24 -10.20 7.23
C ILE A 28 -11.60 -9.78 8.56
N ALA A 29 -11.92 -10.50 9.63
CA ALA A 29 -11.35 -10.26 10.96
C ALA A 29 -9.93 -10.79 11.05
N LEU A 30 -9.00 -9.97 11.51
CA LEU A 30 -7.62 -10.37 11.81
C LEU A 30 -7.53 -10.97 13.22
N GLN A 31 -6.49 -11.78 13.45
CA GLN A 31 -6.20 -12.35 14.76
C GLN A 31 -5.46 -11.33 15.63
N GLY A 32 -5.79 -11.24 16.92
CA GLY A 32 -5.10 -10.38 17.88
C GLY A 32 -5.75 -9.00 18.08
N ASN A 33 -5.39 -8.35 19.18
CA ASN A 33 -5.96 -7.08 19.63
C ASN A 33 -4.95 -5.91 19.61
N GLN A 34 -3.73 -6.13 19.10
CA GLN A 34 -2.66 -5.14 19.00
C GLN A 34 -2.09 -5.05 17.58
N VAL A 35 -2.82 -5.52 16.57
CA VAL A 35 -2.29 -5.65 15.20
C VAL A 35 -2.03 -4.28 14.56
N PHE A 36 -3.01 -3.38 14.61
CA PHE A 36 -2.99 -2.10 13.88
C PHE A 36 -2.49 -2.29 12.44
N PRO A 37 -3.25 -3.00 11.59
CA PRO A 37 -2.76 -3.47 10.31
C PRO A 37 -2.40 -2.30 9.39
N GLU A 38 -1.21 -2.34 8.80
CA GLU A 38 -0.66 -1.20 8.06
C GLU A 38 -0.42 -1.57 6.59
N GLY A 39 0.41 -2.58 6.33
CA GLY A 39 0.73 -3.02 4.97
C GLY A 39 -0.16 -4.17 4.52
N ILE A 40 -0.45 -4.24 3.22
CA ILE A 40 -1.13 -5.39 2.61
C ILE A 40 -0.61 -5.66 1.20
N ILE A 41 -0.42 -6.93 0.86
CA ILE A 41 0.02 -7.34 -0.49
C ILE A 41 -0.65 -8.65 -0.92
N THR A 42 -0.86 -8.81 -2.23
CA THR A 42 -1.42 -10.04 -2.81
C THR A 42 -0.30 -10.94 -3.36
N LEU A 43 -0.28 -12.17 -2.88
CA LEU A 43 0.62 -13.23 -3.35
C LEU A 43 0.18 -13.79 -4.70
N PRO A 44 1.08 -14.45 -5.47
CA PRO A 44 0.74 -15.04 -6.76
C PRO A 44 -0.39 -16.09 -6.73
N ASN A 45 -0.60 -16.74 -5.58
CA ASN A 45 -1.68 -17.70 -5.37
C ASN A 45 -3.01 -17.06 -4.93
N ASN A 46 -3.12 -15.72 -5.00
CA ASN A 46 -4.24 -14.90 -4.51
C ASN A 46 -4.43 -14.86 -3.00
N ASP A 47 -3.48 -15.33 -2.19
CA ASP A 47 -3.54 -15.03 -0.76
C ASP A 47 -3.15 -13.59 -0.50
N LEU A 48 -3.58 -13.02 0.62
CA LEU A 48 -3.14 -11.71 1.09
C LEU A 48 -2.18 -11.90 2.26
N LEU A 49 -1.14 -11.07 2.31
CA LEU A 49 -0.35 -10.86 3.52
C LEU A 49 -0.65 -9.48 4.09
N VAL A 50 -0.81 -9.41 5.40
CA VAL A 50 -1.13 -8.18 6.15
C VAL A 50 -0.08 -7.97 7.24
N GLY A 51 0.61 -6.84 7.23
CA GLY A 51 1.61 -6.46 8.23
C GLY A 51 0.97 -5.73 9.41
N GLY A 52 1.36 -6.08 10.63
CA GLY A 52 0.94 -5.43 11.87
C GLY A 52 1.91 -4.34 12.29
N PHE A 53 1.44 -3.10 12.36
CA PHE A 53 2.21 -1.99 12.90
C PHE A 53 2.33 -2.06 14.42
N GLY A 54 1.32 -2.58 15.12
CA GLY A 54 1.32 -2.59 16.57
C GLY A 54 2.06 -3.77 17.19
N ASP A 55 2.08 -4.93 16.52
CA ASP A 55 2.64 -6.17 17.09
C ASP A 55 3.72 -6.84 16.21
N GLY A 56 3.99 -6.32 15.01
CA GLY A 56 4.98 -6.84 14.08
C GLY A 56 4.61 -8.17 13.43
N SER A 57 3.40 -8.70 13.68
CA SER A 57 2.96 -9.94 13.04
C SER A 57 2.74 -9.73 11.54
N ILE A 58 2.87 -10.80 10.77
CA ILE A 58 2.43 -10.86 9.37
C ILE A 58 1.38 -11.95 9.29
N GLN A 59 0.14 -11.57 8.97
CA GLN A 59 -0.98 -12.50 8.86
C GLN A 59 -1.25 -12.84 7.39
N ARG A 60 -1.61 -14.10 7.13
CA ARG A 60 -2.01 -14.60 5.82
C ARG A 60 -3.51 -14.80 5.79
N ILE A 61 -4.15 -14.28 4.74
CA ILE A 61 -5.56 -14.52 4.44
C ILE A 61 -5.61 -15.38 3.18
N ASP A 62 -6.07 -16.63 3.32
CA ASP A 62 -6.14 -17.55 2.20
C ASP A 62 -7.27 -17.23 1.20
N GLY A 63 -7.32 -17.96 0.08
CA GLY A 63 -8.39 -17.85 -0.91
C GLY A 63 -9.81 -18.16 -0.40
N LYS A 64 -9.97 -18.73 0.80
CA LYS A 64 -11.24 -18.96 1.50
C LYS A 64 -11.50 -17.95 2.62
N ASN A 65 -10.69 -16.88 2.70
CA ASN A 65 -10.72 -15.86 3.74
C ASN A 65 -10.39 -16.37 5.15
N GLN A 66 -9.72 -17.51 5.27
CA GLN A 66 -9.22 -18.00 6.56
C GLN A 66 -7.92 -17.29 6.90
N VAL A 67 -7.84 -16.81 8.14
CA VAL A 67 -6.69 -16.04 8.63
C VAL A 67 -5.75 -16.96 9.43
N SER A 68 -4.46 -16.90 9.14
CA SER A 68 -3.38 -17.57 9.87
C SER A 68 -2.16 -16.65 9.97
N TYR A 69 -1.12 -17.05 10.71
CA TYR A 69 0.14 -16.31 10.75
C TYR A 69 1.08 -16.79 9.65
N PHE A 70 1.62 -15.84 8.88
CA PHE A 70 2.81 -16.03 8.04
C PHE A 70 4.08 -15.85 8.88
N SER A 71 4.07 -14.88 9.81
CA SER A 71 5.08 -14.68 10.86
C SER A 71 4.36 -14.20 12.12
N LYS A 72 4.58 -14.83 13.26
CA LYS A 72 3.98 -14.39 14.53
C LYS A 72 4.67 -13.13 15.06
N SER A 73 4.02 -12.45 16.01
CA SER A 73 4.62 -11.32 16.74
C SER A 73 5.97 -11.74 17.36
N GLY A 74 7.01 -10.91 17.16
CA GLY A 74 8.38 -11.16 17.61
C GLY A 74 9.17 -12.24 16.85
N GLU A 75 8.51 -13.04 16.01
CA GLU A 75 9.18 -14.07 15.21
C GLU A 75 10.12 -13.44 14.19
N ASN A 76 11.27 -14.07 13.93
CA ASN A 76 12.26 -13.61 12.95
C ASN A 76 12.83 -12.20 13.24
N GLY A 77 12.66 -11.70 14.47
CA GLY A 77 13.04 -10.35 14.87
C GLY A 77 12.17 -9.24 14.26
N MET A 78 10.93 -9.58 13.87
CA MET A 78 9.91 -8.60 13.47
C MET A 78 9.42 -7.83 14.69
N VAL A 79 9.33 -6.51 14.56
CA VAL A 79 8.84 -5.61 15.62
C VAL A 79 7.64 -4.80 15.13
N ILE A 80 7.76 -4.18 13.95
CA ILE A 80 6.67 -3.45 13.27
C ILE A 80 6.78 -3.81 11.78
N ALA A 81 5.74 -4.44 11.23
CA ALA A 81 5.69 -4.84 9.82
C ALA A 81 4.86 -3.83 9.02
N VAL A 82 5.51 -3.14 8.09
CA VAL A 82 4.95 -1.98 7.37
C VAL A 82 4.80 -2.33 5.88
N GLY A 83 5.39 -1.54 4.98
CA GLY A 83 5.38 -1.79 3.55
C GLY A 83 6.07 -3.09 3.13
N MET A 84 5.55 -3.66 2.05
CA MET A 84 5.94 -4.98 1.52
C MET A 84 6.09 -4.95 0.01
N ALA A 85 7.07 -5.71 -0.51
CA ALA A 85 7.28 -5.84 -1.95
C ALA A 85 7.63 -7.27 -2.36
N LEU A 86 7.07 -7.74 -3.48
CA LEU A 86 7.28 -9.10 -3.99
C LEU A 86 8.26 -9.16 -5.15
N ASP A 87 9.42 -9.76 -4.91
CA ASP A 87 10.30 -10.24 -5.97
C ASP A 87 9.81 -11.63 -6.41
N LYS A 88 8.82 -11.61 -7.31
CA LYS A 88 8.15 -12.81 -7.82
C LYS A 88 9.13 -13.76 -8.51
N LYS A 89 10.08 -13.21 -9.26
CA LYS A 89 11.07 -13.97 -10.04
C LYS A 89 11.94 -14.86 -9.15
N ASN A 90 12.27 -14.40 -7.95
CA ASN A 90 13.17 -15.12 -7.04
C ASN A 90 12.48 -15.69 -5.79
N ASN A 91 11.15 -15.71 -5.74
CA ASN A 91 10.35 -16.19 -4.61
C ASN A 91 10.60 -15.43 -3.29
N ARG A 92 10.74 -14.10 -3.32
CA ARG A 92 11.07 -13.30 -2.12
C ARG A 92 10.02 -12.24 -1.80
N LEU A 93 9.69 -12.13 -0.52
CA LEU A 93 8.95 -11.01 0.06
C LEU A 93 9.92 -10.14 0.84
N TRP A 94 9.99 -8.87 0.47
CA TRP A 94 10.70 -7.84 1.22
C TRP A 94 9.71 -7.14 2.13
N VAL A 95 10.09 -6.93 3.38
CA VAL A 95 9.28 -6.29 4.42
C VAL A 95 10.11 -5.23 5.10
N ALA A 96 9.58 -4.00 5.19
CA ALA A 96 10.14 -2.98 6.06
C ALA A 96 9.82 -3.32 7.53
N ASN A 97 10.87 -3.44 8.34
CA ASN A 97 10.77 -3.73 9.76
C ASN A 97 11.30 -2.54 10.55
N PHE A 98 10.42 -1.91 11.31
CA PHE A 98 10.72 -0.72 12.10
C PHE A 98 10.69 -1.03 13.59
N ASN A 99 11.46 -0.29 14.37
CA ASN A 99 11.41 -0.35 15.83
C ASN A 99 11.56 1.08 16.39
N PHE A 100 10.59 1.55 17.17
CA PHE A 100 10.64 2.85 17.84
C PHE A 100 11.77 2.95 18.87
N LYS A 101 12.22 1.82 19.43
CA LYS A 101 13.27 1.76 20.45
C LYS A 101 14.15 0.54 20.24
N THR A 102 15.20 0.73 19.44
CA THR A 102 16.25 -0.28 19.27
C THR A 102 17.11 -0.43 20.54
N GLU A 103 18.07 -1.34 20.53
CA GLU A 103 19.04 -1.52 21.63
C GLU A 103 19.83 -0.23 21.96
N SER A 104 20.01 0.66 20.97
CA SER A 104 20.67 1.96 21.18
C SER A 104 19.78 2.99 21.88
N GLY A 105 18.49 2.68 22.10
CA GLY A 105 17.48 3.60 22.59
C GLY A 105 16.86 4.51 21.53
N ASN A 106 17.39 4.52 20.30
CA ASN A 106 16.87 5.31 19.19
C ASN A 106 15.94 4.49 18.29
N PRO A 107 15.03 5.13 17.54
CA PRO A 107 14.26 4.44 16.50
C PRO A 107 15.17 3.97 15.37
N GLY A 108 14.80 2.90 14.68
CA GLY A 108 15.56 2.43 13.53
C GLY A 108 14.85 1.36 12.71
N SER A 109 15.40 1.09 11.52
CA SER A 109 14.82 0.15 10.56
C SER A 109 15.81 -0.86 9.99
N ASN A 110 15.30 -2.01 9.58
CA ASN A 110 15.95 -2.90 8.63
C ASN A 110 14.93 -3.49 7.65
N LEU A 111 15.42 -4.16 6.62
CA LEU A 111 14.61 -4.95 5.68
C LEU A 111 14.70 -6.42 6.07
N LYS A 112 13.54 -7.10 6.08
CA LYS A 112 13.44 -8.54 6.27
C LYS A 112 13.02 -9.18 4.96
N VAL A 113 13.74 -10.23 4.55
CA VAL A 113 13.49 -10.95 3.30
C VAL A 113 13.03 -12.36 3.63
N PHE A 114 11.82 -12.70 3.21
CA PHE A 114 11.22 -14.02 3.41
C PHE A 114 11.07 -14.76 2.08
N ASP A 115 11.07 -16.08 2.14
CA ASP A 115 10.49 -16.92 1.09
C ASP A 115 8.97 -16.84 1.20
N TYR A 116 8.29 -16.23 0.23
CA TYR A 116 6.84 -15.96 0.36
C TYR A 116 5.97 -17.21 0.24
N THR A 117 6.53 -18.34 -0.19
CA THR A 117 5.81 -19.61 -0.30
C THR A 117 5.85 -20.35 1.03
N THR A 118 7.01 -20.38 1.69
CA THR A 118 7.25 -21.18 2.90
C THR A 118 7.15 -20.39 4.21
N GLY A 119 7.26 -19.06 4.16
CA GLY A 119 7.35 -18.22 5.37
C GLY A 119 8.75 -18.14 5.99
N LYS A 120 9.74 -18.85 5.43
CA LYS A 120 11.10 -18.87 5.97
C LYS A 120 11.80 -17.52 5.80
N LEU A 121 12.36 -16.97 6.89
CA LEU A 121 13.28 -15.84 6.78
C LEU A 121 14.55 -16.26 6.03
N LEU A 122 14.89 -15.51 4.98
CA LEU A 122 16.06 -15.71 4.15
C LEU A 122 17.21 -14.78 4.53
N LYS A 123 16.90 -13.52 4.89
CA LYS A 123 17.92 -12.49 5.14
C LYS A 123 17.37 -11.29 5.93
N THR A 124 18.24 -10.63 6.71
CA THR A 124 18.00 -9.28 7.24
C THR A 124 19.01 -8.30 6.62
N ILE A 125 18.59 -7.09 6.26
CA ILE A 125 19.44 -6.07 5.63
C ILE A 125 19.18 -4.68 6.24
N PRO A 126 20.14 -4.10 6.99
CA PRO A 126 21.25 -4.80 7.63
C PRO A 126 20.78 -5.64 8.82
N GLU A 127 21.66 -6.50 9.34
CA GLU A 127 21.34 -7.29 10.55
C GLU A 127 20.99 -6.40 11.74
N ASN A 128 21.73 -5.29 11.90
CA ASN A 128 21.42 -4.26 12.89
C ASN A 128 20.46 -3.21 12.32
N PHE A 129 19.66 -2.60 13.19
CA PHE A 129 18.80 -1.49 12.79
C PHE A 129 19.63 -0.25 12.38
N ILE A 130 19.29 0.33 11.23
CA ILE A 130 19.75 1.65 10.82
C ILE A 130 19.06 2.69 11.70
N GLN A 131 19.85 3.36 12.54
CA GLN A 131 19.34 4.32 13.51
C GLN A 131 18.82 5.59 12.82
N GLY A 132 17.72 6.14 13.34
CA GLY A 132 17.09 7.36 12.84
C GLY A 132 16.33 7.20 11.53
N ALA A 133 16.28 6.01 10.93
CA ALA A 133 15.53 5.73 9.71
C ALA A 133 14.22 5.02 10.03
N PHE A 134 13.13 5.48 9.42
CA PHE A 134 11.85 4.76 9.43
C PHE A 134 11.50 4.32 8.01
N PHE A 135 11.93 3.10 7.66
CA PHE A 135 11.55 2.42 6.43
C PHE A 135 10.07 2.11 6.46
N ASN A 136 9.36 2.61 5.45
CA ASN A 136 7.90 2.53 5.40
C ASN A 136 7.46 1.75 4.17
N GLU A 137 7.26 2.41 3.03
CA GLU A 137 6.80 1.76 1.80
C GLU A 137 7.95 1.20 0.97
N VAL A 138 7.77 -0.03 0.49
CA VAL A 138 8.80 -0.80 -0.24
C VAL A 138 8.30 -1.08 -1.65
N THR A 139 9.16 -0.83 -2.64
CA THR A 139 8.94 -1.24 -4.03
C THR A 139 10.23 -1.82 -4.62
N LEU A 140 10.16 -2.43 -5.80
CA LEU A 140 11.34 -2.94 -6.50
C LEU A 140 11.27 -2.73 -8.01
N ASP A 141 12.44 -2.69 -8.64
CA ASP A 141 12.56 -2.75 -10.09
C ASP A 141 12.67 -4.20 -10.62
N GLU A 142 12.57 -4.36 -11.93
CA GLU A 142 12.72 -5.65 -12.61
C GLU A 142 14.11 -6.31 -12.44
N LYS A 143 15.11 -5.55 -12.00
CA LYS A 143 16.47 -6.04 -11.73
C LYS A 143 16.62 -6.56 -10.30
N GLY A 144 15.59 -6.39 -9.46
CA GLY A 144 15.59 -6.79 -8.05
C GLY A 144 16.30 -5.78 -7.14
N ASN A 145 16.46 -4.53 -7.58
CA ASN A 145 16.79 -3.43 -6.68
C ASN A 145 15.52 -3.00 -5.96
N VAL A 146 15.61 -2.95 -4.65
CA VAL A 146 14.56 -2.53 -3.74
C VAL A 146 14.75 -1.07 -3.42
N TYR A 147 13.66 -0.33 -3.32
CA TYR A 147 13.60 1.06 -2.90
C TYR A 147 12.65 1.18 -1.73
N VAL A 148 13.03 1.95 -0.72
CA VAL A 148 12.20 2.16 0.48
C VAL A 148 12.21 3.61 0.91
N SER A 149 11.02 4.14 1.22
CA SER A 149 10.86 5.50 1.73
C SER A 149 11.31 5.60 3.19
N ASP A 150 11.98 6.69 3.55
CA ASP A 150 12.29 7.02 4.94
C ASP A 150 11.29 8.06 5.48
N THR A 151 10.41 7.66 6.40
CA THR A 151 9.40 8.58 6.92
C THR A 151 9.99 9.71 7.75
N PHE A 152 11.17 9.51 8.36
CA PHE A 152 11.82 10.50 9.21
C PHE A 152 12.82 11.40 8.48
N ALA A 153 13.17 11.09 7.24
CA ALA A 153 14.18 11.83 6.50
C ALA A 153 13.81 11.98 5.01
N PRO A 154 14.26 13.03 4.33
CA PRO A 154 13.98 13.24 2.90
C PRO A 154 14.84 12.33 2.00
N LYS A 155 14.79 11.02 2.24
CA LYS A 155 15.66 9.99 1.65
C LYS A 155 14.83 8.83 1.11
N ILE A 156 15.22 8.35 -0.07
CA ILE A 156 14.88 7.00 -0.51
C ILE A 156 16.14 6.14 -0.33
N TRP A 157 15.97 5.01 0.33
CA TRP A 157 17.03 4.01 0.49
C TRP A 157 16.89 2.92 -0.57
N THR A 158 17.99 2.21 -0.85
CA THR A 158 18.01 1.07 -1.76
C THR A 158 18.90 -0.06 -1.25
N ALA A 159 18.48 -1.28 -1.58
CA ALA A 159 19.24 -2.50 -1.37
C ALA A 159 18.95 -3.49 -2.51
N ASN A 160 19.72 -4.55 -2.61
CA ASN A 160 19.34 -5.75 -3.37
C ASN A 160 19.68 -6.99 -2.55
N TYR A 161 19.27 -8.17 -3.01
CA TYR A 161 19.46 -9.39 -2.21
C TYR A 161 20.94 -9.71 -1.90
N ARG A 162 21.89 -9.25 -2.73
CA ARG A 162 23.33 -9.45 -2.50
C ARG A 162 23.91 -8.47 -1.47
N ALA A 163 23.24 -7.35 -1.23
CA ALA A 163 23.71 -6.34 -0.29
C ALA A 163 23.68 -6.86 1.16
N THR A 164 24.62 -6.40 1.98
CA THR A 164 24.61 -6.59 3.43
C THR A 164 24.03 -5.38 4.16
N GLU A 165 24.02 -4.22 3.49
CA GLU A 165 23.57 -2.94 4.01
C GLU A 165 22.60 -2.29 3.03
N ALA A 166 21.63 -1.53 3.54
CA ALA A 166 20.89 -0.58 2.71
C ALA A 166 21.69 0.72 2.57
N THR A 167 21.63 1.34 1.39
CA THR A 167 22.34 2.60 1.10
C THR A 167 21.37 3.65 0.62
N VAL A 168 21.75 4.93 0.71
CA VAL A 168 20.89 6.01 0.22
C VAL A 168 20.88 5.99 -1.32
N PHE A 169 19.69 5.86 -1.91
CA PHE A 169 19.50 5.97 -3.35
C PHE A 169 19.55 7.44 -3.79
N VAL A 170 18.72 8.28 -3.15
CA VAL A 170 18.63 9.72 -3.37
C VAL A 170 18.25 10.44 -2.08
N THR A 171 18.69 11.70 -1.95
CA THR A 171 18.25 12.64 -0.92
C THR A 171 17.88 13.95 -1.58
N ASP A 172 16.76 14.53 -1.21
CA ASP A 172 16.35 15.86 -1.69
C ASP A 172 15.53 16.57 -0.61
N ALA A 173 16.17 17.49 0.12
CA ALA A 173 15.56 18.18 1.24
C ALA A 173 14.48 19.20 0.82
N ALA A 174 14.38 19.53 -0.47
CA ALA A 174 13.40 20.47 -0.98
C ALA A 174 12.09 19.77 -1.38
N LEU A 175 12.19 18.61 -2.02
CA LEU A 175 11.05 17.90 -2.60
C LEU A 175 10.62 16.65 -1.83
N LEU A 176 11.51 16.04 -1.04
CA LEU A 176 11.20 14.84 -0.25
C LEU A 176 10.94 15.13 1.23
N LYS A 177 11.02 16.39 1.65
CA LYS A 177 10.74 16.79 3.03
C LYS A 177 9.30 17.29 3.15
N ASN A 178 8.61 16.92 4.23
CA ASN A 178 7.35 17.58 4.59
C ASN A 178 7.64 19.06 4.87
N PRO A 179 6.97 20.00 4.17
CA PRO A 179 7.19 21.42 4.40
C PRO A 179 6.65 21.89 5.76
N SER A 180 5.79 21.10 6.44
CA SER A 180 5.27 21.43 7.75
C SER A 180 6.34 21.20 8.83
N PRO A 181 6.84 22.25 9.52
CA PRO A 181 7.93 22.14 10.48
C PRO A 181 7.56 21.31 11.72
N ASP A 182 6.27 21.25 12.06
CA ASP A 182 5.76 20.58 13.25
C ASP A 182 5.45 19.09 13.03
N GLN A 183 5.78 18.52 11.86
CA GLN A 183 5.54 17.11 11.57
C GLN A 183 6.84 16.33 11.35
N PRO A 184 7.11 15.28 12.15
CA PRO A 184 8.29 14.44 11.95
C PRO A 184 8.13 13.46 10.78
N PHE A 185 6.93 13.34 10.21
CA PHE A 185 6.60 12.40 9.13
C PHE A 185 6.58 13.11 7.76
N GLY A 186 7.34 12.58 6.80
CA GLY A 186 7.44 13.12 5.44
C GLY A 186 7.14 12.11 4.34
N LEU A 187 8.18 11.48 3.80
CA LEU A 187 7.99 10.47 2.75
C LEU A 187 7.22 9.28 3.27
N ASN A 188 6.34 8.73 2.43
CA ASN A 188 5.65 7.50 2.75
C ASN A 188 5.36 6.73 1.46
N GLY A 189 4.14 6.80 0.91
CA GLY A 189 3.74 6.14 -0.32
C GLY A 189 4.83 6.09 -1.39
N LEU A 190 5.21 4.89 -1.83
CA LEU A 190 6.28 4.70 -2.81
C LEU A 190 5.91 3.60 -3.79
N THR A 191 5.98 3.89 -5.09
CA THR A 191 5.78 2.88 -6.13
C THR A 191 6.68 3.12 -7.33
N ILE A 192 6.78 2.13 -8.22
CA ILE A 192 7.53 2.23 -9.48
C ILE A 192 6.55 2.40 -10.64
N THR A 193 6.90 3.22 -11.63
CA THR A 193 6.08 3.38 -12.83
C THR A 193 6.05 2.09 -13.65
N PRO A 194 4.94 1.80 -14.37
CA PRO A 194 4.83 0.59 -15.21
C PRO A 194 5.94 0.43 -16.26
N ASP A 195 6.53 1.53 -16.71
CA ASP A 195 7.64 1.52 -17.68
C ASP A 195 9.03 1.46 -17.02
N ASN A 196 9.11 1.24 -15.69
CA ASN A 196 10.33 1.14 -14.90
C ASN A 196 11.29 2.33 -15.06
N LYS A 197 10.79 3.53 -15.34
CA LYS A 197 11.63 4.74 -15.50
C LYS A 197 11.71 5.58 -14.24
N TYR A 198 10.64 5.63 -13.45
CA TYR A 198 10.56 6.51 -12.29
C TYR A 198 10.06 5.75 -11.07
N LEU A 199 10.52 6.17 -9.90
CA LEU A 199 9.75 6.02 -8.67
C LEU A 199 8.77 7.19 -8.57
N ILE A 200 7.55 6.90 -8.14
CA ILE A 200 6.60 7.92 -7.67
C ILE A 200 6.59 7.83 -6.16
N ALA A 201 6.93 8.93 -5.49
CA ALA A 201 6.87 9.02 -4.04
C ALA A 201 5.84 10.07 -3.60
N SER A 202 5.19 9.81 -2.47
CA SER A 202 4.29 10.71 -1.80
C SER A 202 4.98 11.34 -0.59
N VAL A 203 4.94 12.66 -0.53
CA VAL A 203 5.26 13.41 0.69
C VAL A 203 3.94 13.81 1.32
N MET A 204 3.68 13.26 2.51
CA MET A 204 2.41 13.47 3.18
C MET A 204 2.38 14.75 4.01
N ASN A 205 1.16 15.18 4.31
CA ASN A 205 0.87 16.16 5.33
C ASN A 205 -0.39 15.73 6.09
N ARG A 206 -0.22 15.21 7.31
CA ARG A 206 -1.32 14.63 8.11
C ARG A 206 -2.15 15.69 8.86
N THR A 207 -1.70 16.94 8.94
CA THR A 207 -2.41 18.02 9.66
C THR A 207 -3.15 18.98 8.74
N ILE A 208 -2.81 19.00 7.45
CA ILE A 208 -3.38 19.92 6.46
C ILE A 208 -4.03 19.12 5.34
N LYS A 209 -5.36 19.26 5.23
CA LYS A 209 -6.13 18.78 4.08
C LYS A 209 -5.59 19.41 2.80
N GLY A 210 -5.27 18.60 1.79
CA GLY A 210 -4.74 19.09 0.50
C GLY A 210 -3.25 19.46 0.53
N GLY A 211 -2.54 19.17 1.62
CA GLY A 211 -1.11 19.50 1.79
C GLY A 211 -0.14 18.45 1.27
N GLY A 212 -0.62 17.35 0.70
CA GLY A 212 0.23 16.27 0.19
C GLY A 212 0.74 16.54 -1.22
N THR A 213 1.93 16.02 -1.53
CA THR A 213 2.53 16.16 -2.85
C THR A 213 2.99 14.80 -3.40
N LEU A 214 3.07 14.73 -4.73
CA LEU A 214 3.71 13.62 -5.43
C LEU A 214 4.97 14.12 -6.12
N VAL A 215 6.01 13.29 -6.12
CA VAL A 215 7.29 13.55 -6.78
C VAL A 215 7.68 12.33 -7.61
N ARG A 216 8.28 12.59 -8.78
CA ARG A 216 8.88 11.55 -9.61
C ARG A 216 10.39 11.58 -9.44
N ILE A 217 11.00 10.41 -9.28
CA ILE A 217 12.44 10.22 -9.13
C ILE A 217 12.91 9.33 -10.27
N SER A 218 13.78 9.84 -11.12
CA SER A 218 14.34 9.06 -12.23
C SER A 218 15.22 7.93 -11.72
N LEU A 219 14.94 6.70 -12.15
CA LEU A 219 15.76 5.54 -11.79
C LEU A 219 17.14 5.56 -12.46
N GLY A 220 17.26 6.22 -13.63
CA GLY A 220 18.51 6.25 -14.40
C GLY A 220 19.53 7.27 -13.91
N ASN A 221 19.09 8.46 -13.48
CA ASN A 221 19.98 9.55 -13.08
C ASN A 221 19.65 10.16 -11.71
N LYS A 222 18.68 9.61 -10.97
CA LYS A 222 18.29 10.02 -9.62
C LYS A 222 17.72 11.44 -9.53
N GLU A 223 17.36 12.05 -10.65
CA GLU A 223 16.74 13.38 -10.66
C GLU A 223 15.37 13.35 -9.97
N VAL A 224 15.16 14.26 -9.02
CA VAL A 224 13.88 14.43 -8.31
C VAL A 224 13.14 15.62 -8.91
N LYS A 225 11.89 15.41 -9.33
CA LYS A 225 11.02 16.45 -9.88
C LYS A 225 9.62 16.36 -9.29
N PRO A 226 8.94 17.50 -9.06
CA PRO A 226 7.55 17.48 -8.64
C PRO A 226 6.66 16.88 -9.74
N VAL A 227 5.60 16.21 -9.34
CA VAL A 227 4.46 15.87 -10.21
C VAL A 227 3.43 16.99 -10.05
N LYS A 228 3.10 17.67 -11.15
CA LYS A 228 2.09 18.73 -11.14
C LYS A 228 0.70 18.11 -11.03
N LEU A 229 0.06 18.34 -9.88
CA LEU A 229 -1.34 17.98 -9.68
C LEU A 229 -2.25 19.08 -10.23
N ASN A 230 -3.35 18.70 -10.88
CA ASN A 230 -4.36 19.66 -11.34
C ASN A 230 -5.05 20.34 -10.15
N ALA A 231 -5.39 21.61 -10.27
CA ALA A 231 -6.01 22.40 -9.19
C ALA A 231 -7.52 22.15 -9.05
N ASP A 232 -7.90 20.91 -8.78
CA ASP A 232 -9.29 20.46 -8.61
C ASP A 232 -9.63 20.15 -7.13
N GLU A 233 -10.87 19.73 -6.88
CA GLU A 233 -11.36 19.37 -5.54
C GLU A 233 -10.63 18.15 -4.95
N ALA A 234 -10.22 17.21 -5.79
CA ALA A 234 -9.48 16.03 -5.36
C ALA A 234 -8.11 16.46 -4.81
N THR A 235 -7.38 17.31 -5.53
CA THR A 235 -6.10 17.87 -5.05
C THR A 235 -6.26 18.65 -3.75
N LYS A 236 -7.32 19.44 -3.60
CA LYS A 236 -7.62 20.14 -2.32
C LYS A 236 -7.92 19.20 -1.15
N SER A 237 -8.14 17.92 -1.41
CA SER A 237 -8.45 16.88 -0.41
C SER A 237 -7.31 15.87 -0.23
N PHE A 238 -6.30 15.89 -1.11
CA PHE A 238 -5.18 14.97 -1.08
C PHE A 238 -4.11 15.43 -0.09
N SER A 239 -3.97 14.69 1.01
CA SER A 239 -2.99 14.94 2.07
C SER A 239 -1.75 14.07 1.93
N GLY A 240 -1.60 13.39 0.80
CA GLY A 240 -0.56 12.40 0.56
C GLY A 240 -1.08 10.99 0.77
N SER A 241 -0.34 10.04 0.25
CA SER A 241 -0.64 8.62 0.33
C SER A 241 0.22 7.94 1.39
N ASP A 242 -0.39 7.00 2.12
CA ASP A 242 0.30 5.80 2.63
C ASP A 242 0.46 4.86 1.42
N GLY A 243 -0.07 3.63 1.46
CA GLY A 243 0.10 2.63 0.41
C GLY A 243 -0.41 3.07 -0.96
N MET A 244 0.38 2.77 -1.99
CA MET A 244 0.05 3.07 -3.39
C MET A 244 0.61 2.07 -4.39
N PHE A 245 -0.11 1.84 -5.49
CA PHE A 245 0.35 0.97 -6.57
C PHE A 245 -0.36 1.28 -7.90
N PHE A 246 0.33 1.04 -9.01
CA PHE A 246 -0.28 1.13 -10.33
C PHE A 246 -1.17 -0.07 -10.62
N TYR A 247 -2.38 0.21 -11.12
CA TYR A 247 -3.30 -0.77 -11.67
C TYR A 247 -3.82 -0.28 -13.01
N LYS A 248 -3.44 -0.98 -14.08
CA LYS A 248 -3.63 -0.50 -15.47
C LYS A 248 -2.97 0.89 -15.61
N ASP A 249 -3.67 1.86 -16.19
CA ASP A 249 -3.14 3.20 -16.47
C ASP A 249 -3.40 4.21 -15.32
N GLN A 250 -3.67 3.72 -14.11
CA GLN A 250 -3.97 4.56 -12.95
C GLN A 250 -3.14 4.13 -11.74
N LEU A 251 -2.68 5.11 -10.96
CA LEU A 251 -2.13 4.90 -9.64
C LEU A 251 -3.29 4.90 -8.63
N LEU A 252 -3.45 3.84 -7.85
CA LEU A 252 -4.35 3.80 -6.70
C LEU A 252 -3.59 4.17 -5.44
N MET A 253 -4.22 4.95 -4.57
CA MET A 253 -3.59 5.55 -3.40
C MET A 253 -4.56 5.51 -2.22
N VAL A 254 -4.03 5.24 -1.03
CA VAL A 254 -4.75 5.39 0.23
C VAL A 254 -4.34 6.71 0.88
N ASN A 255 -5.27 7.65 0.96
CA ASN A 255 -4.99 9.00 1.44
C ASN A 255 -4.88 9.02 2.96
N VAL A 256 -3.80 9.63 3.48
CA VAL A 256 -3.50 9.67 4.92
C VAL A 256 -4.57 10.43 5.71
N TYR A 257 -5.26 11.38 5.07
CA TYR A 257 -6.41 12.09 5.65
C TYR A 257 -7.72 11.49 5.12
N SER A 258 -7.97 10.23 5.48
CA SER A 258 -9.07 9.44 4.92
C SER A 258 -10.47 10.07 5.05
N GLN A 259 -10.75 10.92 6.05
CA GLN A 259 -12.04 11.63 6.15
C GLN A 259 -12.30 12.59 4.96
N ALA A 260 -11.23 13.08 4.31
CA ALA A 260 -11.31 13.88 3.09
C ALA A 260 -11.46 13.04 1.80
N GLY A 261 -11.54 11.71 1.95
CA GLY A 261 -11.51 10.71 0.87
C GLY A 261 -10.46 9.65 1.23
N ALA A 262 -10.86 8.39 1.32
CA ALA A 262 -9.98 7.30 1.71
C ALA A 262 -9.16 6.79 0.53
N ILE A 263 -9.81 6.58 -0.62
CA ILE A 263 -9.18 6.05 -1.82
C ILE A 263 -9.15 7.12 -2.91
N PHE A 264 -7.96 7.30 -3.48
CA PHE A 264 -7.73 8.16 -4.63
C PHE A 264 -7.22 7.33 -5.80
N SER A 265 -7.55 7.77 -7.01
CA SER A 265 -6.86 7.34 -8.22
C SER A 265 -6.17 8.53 -8.87
N ALA A 266 -5.04 8.32 -9.53
CA ALA A 266 -4.37 9.32 -10.33
C ALA A 266 -4.12 8.81 -11.76
N LYS A 267 -4.50 9.60 -12.76
CA LYS A 267 -4.10 9.40 -14.15
C LYS A 267 -2.95 10.34 -14.49
N PHE A 268 -1.80 9.77 -14.85
CA PHE A 268 -0.59 10.52 -15.18
C PHE A 268 -0.55 10.92 -16.65
N THR A 269 0.23 11.97 -16.94
CA THR A 269 0.76 12.22 -18.29
C THR A 269 1.73 11.11 -18.68
N ASN A 270 1.98 10.92 -19.99
CA ASN A 270 2.87 9.84 -20.47
C ASN A 270 4.31 9.92 -19.93
N ASP A 271 4.76 11.11 -19.56
CA ASP A 271 6.08 11.33 -18.97
C ASP A 271 6.07 11.32 -17.43
N TYR A 272 4.90 11.19 -16.80
CA TYR A 272 4.69 11.27 -15.35
C TYR A 272 4.97 12.65 -14.72
N SER A 273 5.10 13.74 -15.50
CA SER A 273 5.30 15.09 -14.94
C SER A 273 4.05 15.70 -14.33
N GLY A 274 2.86 15.22 -14.69
CA GLY A 274 1.59 15.70 -14.16
C GLY A 274 0.60 14.58 -13.93
N ALA A 275 -0.37 14.81 -13.06
CA ALA A 275 -1.43 13.86 -12.77
C ALA A 275 -2.76 14.56 -12.48
N THR A 276 -3.85 13.92 -12.87
CA THR A 276 -5.21 14.29 -12.48
C THR A 276 -5.69 13.33 -11.41
N LEU A 277 -6.11 13.87 -10.26
CA LEU A 277 -6.61 13.07 -9.13
C LEU A 277 -8.12 12.86 -9.24
N THR A 278 -8.61 11.78 -8.64
CA THR A 278 -10.04 11.50 -8.49
C THR A 278 -10.28 10.83 -7.16
N ILE A 279 -11.22 11.35 -6.38
CA ILE A 279 -11.66 10.73 -5.13
C ILE A 279 -12.62 9.59 -5.46
N LYS A 280 -12.35 8.39 -4.94
CA LYS A 280 -13.22 7.21 -5.07
C LYS A 280 -14.08 7.04 -3.82
N ASN A 281 -15.08 7.91 -3.67
CA ASN A 281 -15.86 8.08 -2.44
C ASN A 281 -17.04 7.11 -2.26
N LYS A 282 -17.39 6.30 -3.27
CA LYS A 282 -18.58 5.41 -3.25
C LYS A 282 -18.65 4.51 -2.01
N PHE A 283 -17.49 4.06 -1.52
CA PHE A 283 -17.40 3.16 -0.37
C PHE A 283 -16.76 3.83 0.86
N GLN A 284 -16.75 5.16 0.92
CA GLN A 284 -16.05 5.91 1.97
C GLN A 284 -16.37 5.44 3.40
N SER A 285 -17.63 5.07 3.67
CA SER A 285 -18.10 4.68 5.00
C SER A 285 -17.55 3.36 5.55
N VAL A 286 -16.89 2.54 4.72
CA VAL A 286 -16.33 1.24 5.16
C VAL A 286 -14.91 1.37 5.68
N TYR A 287 -14.28 2.51 5.40
CA TYR A 287 -12.89 2.77 5.73
C TYR A 287 -12.77 3.49 7.08
N ASP A 288 -11.88 2.98 7.92
CA ASP A 288 -11.56 3.55 9.23
C ASP A 288 -10.04 3.64 9.37
N ARG A 289 -9.53 4.86 9.15
CA ARG A 289 -8.10 5.17 9.00
C ARG A 289 -7.34 4.10 8.20
N PRO A 290 -7.71 3.85 6.93
CA PRO A 290 -6.98 2.90 6.12
C PRO A 290 -5.57 3.40 5.79
N THR A 291 -4.64 2.47 5.55
CA THR A 291 -3.23 2.78 5.23
C THR A 291 -2.79 2.15 3.91
N ALA A 292 -3.10 0.87 3.65
CA ALA A 292 -2.70 0.22 2.40
C ALA A 292 -3.83 -0.59 1.78
N SER A 293 -3.69 -0.84 0.47
CA SER A 293 -4.63 -1.66 -0.28
C SER A 293 -3.92 -2.64 -1.22
N ALA A 294 -4.59 -3.74 -1.53
CA ALA A 294 -4.14 -4.73 -2.51
C ALA A 294 -5.34 -5.27 -3.32
N ILE A 295 -5.10 -5.73 -4.54
CA ILE A 295 -6.16 -6.27 -5.40
C ILE A 295 -6.14 -7.79 -5.39
N ARG A 296 -7.30 -8.39 -5.08
CA ARG A 296 -7.52 -9.84 -5.18
C ARG A 296 -8.88 -10.11 -5.82
N ASN A 297 -8.90 -10.95 -6.85
CA ASN A 297 -10.13 -11.45 -7.50
C ASN A 297 -11.17 -10.36 -7.84
N GLY A 298 -10.71 -9.23 -8.39
CA GLY A 298 -11.59 -8.12 -8.82
C GLY A 298 -12.11 -7.23 -7.68
N LYS A 299 -11.59 -7.40 -6.46
CA LYS A 299 -11.89 -6.53 -5.32
C LYS A 299 -10.64 -5.79 -4.85
N LEU A 300 -10.83 -4.57 -4.35
CA LEU A 300 -9.80 -3.87 -3.58
C LEU A 300 -9.96 -4.26 -2.12
N TYR A 301 -8.92 -4.86 -1.53
CA TYR A 301 -8.82 -5.14 -0.11
C TYR A 301 -7.99 -4.05 0.54
N THR A 302 -8.48 -3.49 1.64
CA THR A 302 -7.86 -2.35 2.34
C THR A 302 -7.84 -2.66 3.83
N VAL A 303 -6.70 -2.43 4.48
CA VAL A 303 -6.61 -2.57 5.94
C VAL A 303 -7.23 -1.36 6.63
N ASN A 304 -8.05 -1.56 7.67
CA ASN A 304 -8.47 -0.48 8.57
C ASN A 304 -7.52 -0.47 9.76
N SER A 305 -6.54 0.44 9.71
CA SER A 305 -5.40 0.43 10.63
C SER A 305 -5.77 0.90 12.03
N GLN A 306 -6.69 1.87 12.13
CA GLN A 306 -7.01 2.59 13.36
C GLN A 306 -5.76 3.16 14.07
N LEU A 307 -4.74 3.57 13.30
CA LEU A 307 -3.49 4.13 13.85
C LEU A 307 -3.70 5.43 14.63
N ASN A 308 -4.82 6.12 14.45
CA ASN A 308 -5.21 7.29 15.24
C ASN A 308 -5.30 7.01 16.75
N HIS A 309 -5.39 5.74 17.17
CA HIS A 309 -5.39 5.37 18.59
C HIS A 309 -3.98 5.32 19.21
N ILE A 310 -2.93 5.23 18.39
CA ILE A 310 -1.54 5.00 18.84
C ILE A 310 -0.49 5.93 18.22
N ILE A 311 -0.82 6.66 17.15
CA ILE A 311 0.03 7.68 16.53
C ILE A 311 -0.62 9.05 16.70
N ASP A 312 0.19 10.04 17.08
CA ASP A 312 -0.25 11.41 17.22
C ASP A 312 -0.51 12.02 15.83
N ASP A 313 -1.76 12.44 15.60
CA ASP A 313 -2.18 13.21 14.44
C ASP A 313 -3.28 14.19 14.83
N LYS A 314 -3.62 15.11 13.91
CA LYS A 314 -4.53 16.23 14.20
C LYS A 314 -5.91 15.79 14.72
N ASP A 315 -6.38 14.62 14.28
CA ASP A 315 -7.66 14.04 14.66
C ASP A 315 -7.45 12.72 15.43
N GLY A 316 -6.29 12.59 16.08
CA GLY A 316 -5.86 11.42 16.83
C GLY A 316 -6.71 11.24 18.08
N GLN A 317 -6.98 10.00 18.43
CA GLN A 317 -7.66 9.61 19.66
C GLN A 317 -6.70 8.79 20.50
N LEU A 318 -5.52 9.34 20.76
CA LEU A 318 -4.43 8.66 21.46
C LEU A 318 -4.91 8.03 22.77
N ASN A 319 -4.45 6.81 23.02
CA ASN A 319 -4.75 6.05 24.25
C ASN A 319 -6.24 5.72 24.45
N THR A 320 -7.04 5.78 23.39
CA THR A 320 -8.41 5.24 23.39
C THR A 320 -8.43 3.83 22.82
N PRO A 321 -9.36 2.95 23.24
CA PRO A 321 -9.42 1.59 22.72
C PRO A 321 -9.83 1.57 21.23
N PRO A 322 -9.16 0.77 20.38
CA PRO A 322 -9.60 0.55 19.00
C PRO A 322 -10.85 -0.33 18.95
N VAL A 323 -11.53 -0.32 17.80
CA VAL A 323 -12.61 -1.24 17.48
C VAL A 323 -12.03 -2.61 17.11
N LEU A 324 -12.42 -3.64 17.86
CA LEU A 324 -11.99 -5.02 17.65
C LEU A 324 -13.10 -5.90 17.03
N PRO A 325 -12.74 -6.99 16.31
CA PRO A 325 -11.38 -7.29 15.84
C PRO A 325 -10.91 -6.25 14.80
N PHE A 326 -9.60 -6.11 14.60
CA PHE A 326 -9.06 -5.39 13.44
C PHE A 326 -9.53 -6.07 12.15
N LYS A 327 -9.69 -5.30 11.07
CA LYS A 327 -10.34 -5.79 9.84
C LYS A 327 -9.58 -5.39 8.59
N VAL A 328 -9.61 -6.30 7.62
CA VAL A 328 -9.45 -5.97 6.20
C VAL A 328 -10.84 -5.84 5.61
N VAL A 329 -11.12 -4.72 4.96
CA VAL A 329 -12.38 -4.48 4.23
C VAL A 329 -12.15 -4.68 2.75
N SER A 330 -13.15 -5.14 2.02
CA SER A 330 -13.05 -5.27 0.56
C SER A 330 -14.25 -4.67 -0.15
N VAL A 331 -13.99 -4.05 -1.29
CA VAL A 331 -15.00 -3.43 -2.15
C VAL A 331 -14.82 -3.88 -3.60
N PRO A 332 -15.88 -3.93 -4.42
CA PRO A 332 -15.77 -4.31 -5.83
C PRO A 332 -14.94 -3.27 -6.57
N LEU A 333 -13.84 -3.70 -7.19
CA LEU A 333 -12.92 -2.79 -7.85
C LEU A 333 -13.57 -2.09 -9.03
N ALA A 334 -14.38 -2.81 -9.83
CA ALA A 334 -15.07 -2.23 -10.96
C ALA A 334 -16.06 -1.12 -10.56
N GLU A 335 -16.73 -1.25 -9.41
CA GLU A 335 -17.64 -0.23 -8.89
C GLU A 335 -16.91 0.95 -8.25
N LEU A 336 -15.76 0.69 -7.61
CA LEU A 336 -14.91 1.72 -7.03
C LEU A 336 -14.28 2.61 -8.12
N LEU A 337 -13.90 2.02 -9.26
CA LEU A 337 -13.21 2.72 -10.33
C LEU A 337 -14.11 3.51 -11.29
N LYS A 338 -15.43 3.35 -11.20
CA LYS A 338 -16.40 4.25 -11.84
C LYS A 338 -16.17 5.69 -11.39
#